data_AF-A0A537UD30-F1
#
_entry.id   AF-A0A537UD30-F1
#
_cell.length_a   1.000
_cell.length_b   1.000
_cell.length_c   1.000
_cell.angle_alpha   90.00
_cell.angle_beta   90.00
_cell.angle_gamma   90.00
#
_symmetry.space_group_name_H-M   'P 1'
#
loop_
_entity.id
_entity.type
_entity.pdbx_description
1 polymer ?
#
loop_
_entity_poly.entity_id
_entity_poly.type
_entity_poly.pdbx_seq_one_letter_code
_entity_poly.pdbx_strand_id
1 'polypeptide(L)' 'MDLGIRGRKALLTGASRGLGRACAFALAQEGVDVTIVARR' A
#
# COMPACT_ATOMS: atom_id res chain seq x y z
N MET A 1 6.82 -2.57 13.91
CA MET A 1 6.62 -3.99 14.31
C MET A 1 7.09 -4.82 13.13
N ASP A 2 7.77 -5.95 13.31
CA ASP A 2 8.17 -6.74 12.14
C ASP A 2 6.99 -7.59 11.65
N LEU A 3 6.44 -7.22 10.49
CA LEU A 3 5.33 -7.92 9.85
C LEU A 3 5.79 -9.00 8.85
N GLY A 4 7.09 -9.12 8.58
CA GLY A 4 7.62 -10.10 7.61
C GLY A 4 7.16 -9.88 6.15
N ILE A 5 6.72 -8.66 5.81
CA ILE A 5 6.21 -8.29 4.48
C ILE A 5 7.18 -7.43 3.66
N ARG A 6 8.35 -7.11 4.20
CA ARG A 6 9.35 -6.29 3.52
C ARG A 6 9.75 -6.90 2.17
N GLY A 7 9.78 -6.08 1.12
CA GLY A 7 10.12 -6.50 -0.24
C GLY A 7 9.01 -7.25 -1.00
N ARG A 8 7.85 -7.49 -0.36
CA ARG A 8 6.68 -8.03 -1.08
C ARG A 8 6.05 -6.95 -1.96
N LYS A 9 5.20 -7.40 -2.89
CA LYS A 9 4.40 -6.52 -3.77
C LYS A 9 2.95 -6.49 -3.30
N ALA A 10 2.34 -5.32 -3.28
CA ALA A 10 0.92 -5.15 -2.97
C ALA A 10 0.20 -4.34 -4.04
N LEU A 11 -0.95 -4.86 -4.50
CA LEU A 11 -1.86 -4.16 -5.41
C LEU A 11 -3.06 -3.63 -4.62
N LEU A 12 -3.25 -2.32 -4.61
CA LEU A 12 -4.36 -1.66 -3.93
C LEU A 12 -5.30 -1.03 -4.94
N THR A 13 -6.58 -1.38 -4.88
CA THR A 13 -7.64 -0.77 -5.69
C THR A 13 -8.35 0.31 -4.89
N GLY A 14 -8.77 1.39 -5.56
CA GLY A 14 -9.50 2.49 -4.92
C GLY A 14 -8.68 3.30 -3.90
N ALA A 15 -7.35 3.20 -3.94
CA ALA A 15 -6.46 3.79 -2.94
C ALA A 15 -5.95 5.21 -3.29
N SER A 16 -6.65 5.96 -4.16
CA SER A 16 -6.25 7.35 -4.47
C SER A 16 -6.51 8.34 -3.33
N ARG A 17 -7.37 8.00 -2.36
CA ARG A 17 -7.73 8.88 -1.22
C ARG A 17 -8.29 8.10 -0.04
N GLY A 18 -8.45 8.79 1.09
CA GLY A 18 -9.04 8.25 2.32
C GLY A 18 -8.25 7.05 2.85
N LEU A 19 -8.98 6.03 3.32
CA LEU A 19 -8.40 4.86 3.96
C LEU A 19 -7.44 4.09 3.04
N GLY A 20 -7.80 3.90 1.76
CA GLY A 20 -6.94 3.17 0.83
C GLY A 20 -5.57 3.84 0.65
N ARG A 21 -5.53 5.17 0.63
CA ARG A 21 -4.26 5.93 0.58
C ARG A 21 -3.46 5.75 1.87
N ALA A 22 -4.11 5.78 3.04
CA ALA A 22 -3.45 5.52 4.31
C ALA A 22 -2.86 4.11 4.38
N CYS A 23 -3.60 3.10 3.92
CA CYS A 23 -3.12 1.72 3.83
C CYS A 23 -1.91 1.59 2.88
N ALA A 24 -1.95 2.24 1.72
CA ALA A 24 -0.82 2.24 0.78
C ALA A 24 0.46 2.80 1.44
N PHE A 25 0.35 3.91 2.17
CA PHE A 25 1.49 4.48 2.88
C PHE A 25 1.99 3.61 4.02
N ALA A 26 1.09 2.98 4.77
CA ALA A 26 1.48 2.07 5.84
C ALA A 26 2.28 0.88 5.28
N LEU A 27 1.81 0.27 4.18
CA LEU A 27 2.53 -0.83 3.51
C LEU A 27 3.88 -0.38 2.94
N ALA A 28 3.93 0.80 2.32
CA ALA A 28 5.18 1.35 1.80
C ALA A 28 6.22 1.60 2.90
N GLN A 29 5.80 2.06 4.09
CA GLN A 29 6.69 2.23 5.25
C GLN A 29 7.28 0.90 5.74
N GLU A 30 6.53 -0.19 5.63
CA GLU A 30 7.00 -1.56 5.91
C GLU A 30 7.90 -2.13 4.79
N GLY A 31 8.23 -1.31 3.77
CA GLY A 31 9.11 -1.66 2.67
C GLY A 31 8.46 -2.57 1.61
N VAL A 32 7.14 -2.52 1.50
CA VAL A 32 6.37 -3.18 0.45
C VAL A 32 6.39 -2.33 -0.83
N ASP A 33 6.57 -2.97 -1.98
CA ASP A 33 6.43 -2.34 -3.29
C ASP A 33 4.93 -2.24 -3.64
N VAL A 34 4.40 -1.01 -3.63
CA VAL A 34 2.96 -0.76 -3.69
C VAL A 34 2.57 -0.24 -5.08
N THR A 35 1.63 -0.94 -5.72
CA THR A 35 0.93 -0.49 -6.93
C THR A 35 -0.48 -0.06 -6.56
N ILE A 36 -0.88 1.14 -7.00
CA ILE A 36 -2.24 1.66 -6.79
C ILE A 36 -2.97 1.75 -8.11
N VAL A 37 -4.20 1.26 -8.14
CA VAL A 37 -5.15 1.47 -9.24
C VAL A 37 -6.37 2.23 -8.73
N ALA A 38 -6.65 3.37 -9.33
CA ALA A 38 -7.82 4.19 -9.04
C ALA A 38 -8.33 4.89 -10.30
N ARG A 39 -9.61 5.27 -10.29
CA ARG A 39 -10.30 5.91 -11.42
C ARG A 39 -10.37 7.43 -11.32
N ARG A 40 -10.04 8.00 -10.16
CA ARG A 40 -10.28 9.40 -9.79
C ARG A 40 -9.18 9.92 -8.89
#